data_AF-A0A7Y4VDI9-F1
#
_entry.id   AF-A0A7Y4VDI9-F1
#
_cell.length_a   1.000
_cell.length_b   1.000
_cell.length_c   1.000
_cell.angle_alpha   90.00
_cell.angle_beta   90.00
_cell.angle_gamma   90.00
#
_symmetry.space_group_name_H-M   'P 1'
#
loop_
_entity.id
_entity.type
_entity.pdbx_description
1 polymer ?
#
loop_
_entity_poly.entity_id
_entity_poly.type
_entity_poly.pdbx_seq_one_letter_code
_entity_poly.pdbx_strand_id
1 'polypeptide(L)'
;MGVHATCQPEHGVGDNMAMQQSKLAVDTRTFPVLIYDPRKGDKIAQRLSLQGNPSEKTDFFIEPKTNEVYDFIRFAKTEGRFSKHFDKDGNPSETLIKAKQERLDNWHVLQELAGII
;
A
#
# COMPACT_ATOMS: atom_id res chain seq x y z
N MET A 1 -17.18 6.52 0.86
CA MET A 1 -15.82 6.78 0.31
C MET A 1 -14.86 6.75 1.49
N GLY A 2 -13.94 5.78 1.53
CA GLY A 2 -12.83 5.80 2.48
C GLY A 2 -11.64 6.52 1.84
N VAL A 3 -10.99 7.43 2.57
CA VAL A 3 -9.87 8.23 2.05
C VAL A 3 -8.69 8.09 3.00
N HIS A 4 -7.52 7.81 2.45
CA HIS A 4 -6.27 7.98 3.18
C HIS A 4 -5.85 9.46 3.14
N ALA A 5 -5.73 10.06 4.31
CA ALA A 5 -5.20 11.40 4.49
C ALA A 5 -4.00 11.33 5.44
N THR A 6 -2.90 11.94 5.05
CA THR A 6 -1.73 12.06 5.92
C THR A 6 -1.91 13.21 6.90
N CYS A 7 -1.48 12.98 8.15
CA CYS A 7 -1.39 14.01 9.17
C CYS A 7 0.08 14.34 9.41
N GLN A 8 0.50 15.56 9.07
CA GLN A 8 1.91 15.97 9.04
C GLN A 8 2.60 15.78 10.40
N PRO A 9 2.11 16.37 11.51
CA PRO A 9 2.76 16.21 12.81
C PRO A 9 2.71 14.77 13.32
N GLU A 10 1.54 14.12 13.23
CA GLU A 10 1.34 12.78 13.80
C GLU A 10 2.06 11.68 13.02
N HIS A 11 2.18 11.82 11.70
CA HIS A 11 2.90 10.85 10.88
C HIS A 11 4.39 11.19 10.76
N GLY A 12 4.81 12.38 11.21
CA GLY A 12 6.18 12.85 11.11
C GLY A 12 6.62 12.98 9.65
N VAL A 13 5.78 13.62 8.82
CA VAL A 13 6.05 13.90 7.40
C VAL A 13 6.10 15.41 7.17
N GLY A 14 6.86 15.85 6.16
CA GLY A 14 6.97 17.28 5.83
C GLY A 14 5.65 17.91 5.37
N ASP A 15 5.50 19.21 5.58
CA ASP A 15 4.24 19.92 5.35
C ASP A 15 3.74 19.89 3.89
N ASN A 16 4.65 19.80 2.93
CA ASN A 16 4.36 19.73 1.50
C ASN A 16 4.26 18.28 0.95
N MET A 17 4.29 17.27 1.82
CA MET A 17 4.41 15.86 1.42
C MET A 17 3.06 15.14 1.26
N ALA A 18 1.93 15.80 1.52
CA ALA A 18 0.62 15.15 1.61
C ALA A 18 0.27 14.30 0.38
N MET A 19 0.38 14.88 -0.82
CA MET A 19 0.08 14.19 -2.09
C MET A 19 1.05 13.04 -2.38
N GLN A 20 2.33 13.24 -2.11
CA GLN A 20 3.36 12.23 -2.34
C GLN A 20 3.15 11.03 -1.42
N GLN A 21 2.82 11.28 -0.15
CA GLN A 21 2.54 10.21 0.81
C GLN A 21 1.26 9.46 0.49
N SER A 22 0.20 10.15 0.08
CA SER A 22 -1.04 9.48 -0.37
C SER A 22 -0.81 8.61 -1.59
N LYS A 23 0.03 9.05 -2.55
CA LYS A 23 0.42 8.20 -3.67
C LYS A 23 1.25 6.99 -3.23
N LEU A 24 2.26 7.23 -2.40
CA LEU A 24 3.14 6.17 -1.90
C LEU A 24 2.36 5.11 -1.11
N ALA A 25 1.36 5.51 -0.34
CA ALA A 25 0.46 4.61 0.37
C ALA A 25 -0.26 3.61 -0.57
N VAL A 26 -0.70 4.07 -1.74
CA VAL A 26 -1.29 3.22 -2.79
C VAL A 26 -0.23 2.32 -3.42
N ASP A 27 0.89 2.91 -3.81
CA ASP A 27 1.96 2.20 -4.52
C ASP A 27 2.58 1.05 -3.69
N THR A 28 2.54 1.17 -2.36
CA THR A 28 3.15 0.23 -1.40
C THR A 28 2.18 -0.78 -0.79
N ARG A 29 0.93 -0.84 -1.29
CA ARG A 29 -0.17 -1.63 -0.71
C ARG A 29 -0.53 -1.26 0.74
N THR A 30 -0.09 -0.10 1.22
CA THR A 30 -0.45 0.38 2.56
C THR A 30 -1.93 0.74 2.62
N PHE A 31 -2.43 1.43 1.59
CA PHE A 31 -3.82 1.78 1.39
C PHE A 31 -4.16 1.66 -0.10
N PRO A 32 -4.43 0.43 -0.61
CA PRO A 32 -4.75 0.23 -2.01
C PRO A 32 -6.08 0.89 -2.39
N VAL A 33 -6.20 1.30 -3.66
CA VAL A 33 -7.44 1.86 -4.21
C VAL A 33 -8.41 0.73 -4.53
N LEU A 34 -9.63 0.80 -4.00
CA LEU A 34 -10.69 -0.16 -4.26
C LEU A 34 -11.87 0.56 -4.88
N ILE A 35 -12.28 0.13 -6.08
CA ILE A 35 -13.44 0.70 -6.77
C ILE A 35 -14.51 -0.37 -6.83
N TYR A 36 -15.60 -0.18 -6.07
CA TYR A 36 -16.74 -1.10 -6.08
C TYR A 36 -17.95 -0.43 -6.76
N ASP A 37 -18.39 -1.00 -7.88
CA ASP A 37 -19.59 -0.56 -8.61
C ASP A 37 -20.65 -1.69 -8.62
N PRO A 38 -21.71 -1.60 -7.80
CA PRO A 38 -22.72 -2.66 -7.70
C PRO A 38 -23.52 -2.87 -8.99
N ARG A 39 -23.42 -1.95 -9.96
CA ARG A 39 -24.17 -2.02 -11.23
C ARG A 39 -23.46 -2.85 -12.31
N LYS A 40 -22.19 -3.21 -12.10
CA LYS A 40 -21.36 -3.89 -13.12
C LYS A 40 -21.62 -5.39 -13.29
N GLY A 41 -22.57 -5.97 -12.55
CA GLY A 41 -22.94 -7.37 -12.64
C GLY A 41 -23.47 -7.91 -11.32
N ASP A 42 -23.46 -9.23 -11.16
CA ASP A 42 -24.01 -9.92 -9.98
C ASP A 42 -22.92 -10.48 -9.05
N LYS A 43 -21.70 -10.68 -9.57
CA LYS A 43 -20.56 -11.24 -8.82
C LYS A 43 -19.64 -10.14 -8.28
N ILE A 44 -18.98 -10.39 -7.14
CA ILE A 44 -17.99 -9.45 -6.59
C ILE A 44 -16.87 -9.17 -7.60
N ALA A 45 -16.38 -10.19 -8.30
CA ALA A 45 -15.36 -10.05 -9.35
C ALA A 45 -15.76 -9.13 -10.52
N GLN A 46 -17.06 -8.87 -10.73
CA GLN A 46 -17.53 -7.91 -11.74
C GLN A 46 -17.66 -6.50 -11.17
N ARG A 47 -17.85 -6.39 -9.85
CA ARG A 47 -18.16 -5.16 -9.14
C ARG A 47 -16.92 -4.51 -8.55
N LEU A 48 -15.95 -5.29 -8.08
CA LEU A 48 -14.69 -4.82 -7.51
C LEU A 48 -13.62 -4.68 -8.59
N SER A 49 -13.01 -3.50 -8.66
CA SER A 49 -11.86 -3.21 -9.52
C SER A 49 -10.71 -2.68 -8.68
N LEU A 50 -9.50 -3.17 -8.98
CA LEU A 50 -8.24 -2.70 -8.41
C LEU A 50 -7.53 -1.69 -9.34
N GLN A 51 -8.25 -1.13 -10.31
CA GLN A 51 -7.72 -0.12 -11.22
C GLN A 51 -7.21 1.11 -10.44
N GLY A 52 -6.02 1.57 -10.81
CA GLY A 52 -5.35 2.70 -10.17
C GLY A 52 -4.27 2.31 -9.18
N ASN A 53 -4.15 1.02 -8.86
CA ASN A 53 -3.00 0.46 -8.17
C ASN A 53 -1.91 0.08 -9.19
N PRO A 54 -0.61 0.29 -8.91
CA PRO A 54 0.44 -0.22 -9.80
C PRO A 54 0.53 -1.75 -9.71
N SER A 55 0.97 -2.39 -10.79
CA SER A 55 1.25 -3.84 -10.84
C SER A 55 0.13 -4.73 -10.29
N GLU A 56 -1.09 -4.58 -10.81
CA GLU A 56 -2.29 -5.24 -10.27
C GLU A 56 -2.21 -6.78 -10.20
N LYS A 57 -1.32 -7.39 -11.00
CA LYS A 57 -1.17 -8.85 -11.12
C LYS A 57 0.02 -9.43 -10.36
N THR A 58 0.82 -8.59 -9.69
CA THR A 58 1.99 -9.03 -8.92
C THR A 58 1.89 -8.52 -7.48
N ASP A 59 2.71 -9.09 -6.62
CA ASP A 59 2.75 -8.76 -5.18
C ASP A 59 3.05 -7.27 -4.95
N PHE A 60 4.10 -6.78 -5.58
CA PHE A 60 4.58 -5.41 -5.43
C PHE A 60 4.94 -4.79 -6.78
N PHE A 61 4.94 -3.46 -6.80
CA PHE A 61 5.62 -2.70 -7.85
C PHE A 61 7.14 -2.74 -7.60
N ILE A 62 7.90 -2.98 -8.66
CA ILE A 62 9.36 -2.96 -8.65
C ILE A 62 9.80 -1.87 -9.61
N GLU A 63 10.55 -0.88 -9.11
CA GLU A 63 11.00 0.23 -9.94
C GLU A 63 12.05 -0.25 -10.95
N PRO A 64 11.79 -0.16 -12.27
CA PRO A 64 12.65 -0.78 -13.28
C PRO A 64 14.11 -0.27 -13.28
N LYS A 65 14.33 0.97 -12.83
CA LYS A 65 15.67 1.58 -12.83
C LYS A 65 16.51 1.20 -11.63
N THR A 66 15.89 1.04 -10.47
CA THR A 66 16.59 0.84 -9.19
C THR A 66 16.43 -0.58 -8.64
N ASN A 67 15.52 -1.38 -9.20
CA ASN A 67 15.05 -2.66 -8.67
C ASN A 67 14.54 -2.58 -7.22
N GLU A 68 14.18 -1.38 -6.77
CA GLU A 68 13.61 -1.23 -5.44
C GLU A 68 12.15 -1.69 -5.42
N VAL A 69 11.82 -2.46 -4.38
CA VAL A 69 10.46 -2.93 -4.14
C VAL A 69 9.66 -1.85 -3.43
N TYR A 70 8.45 -1.59 -3.90
CA TYR A 70 7.49 -0.69 -3.26
C TYR A 70 6.57 -1.51 -2.37
N ASP A 71 7.03 -1.75 -1.13
CA ASP A 71 6.30 -2.48 -0.09
C ASP A 71 6.02 -1.59 1.14
N PHE A 72 5.35 -2.16 2.14
CA PHE A 72 5.03 -1.44 3.37
C PHE A 72 6.27 -0.95 4.13
N ILE A 73 7.41 -1.65 4.04
CA ILE A 73 8.64 -1.22 4.70
C ILE A 73 9.14 0.08 4.08
N ARG A 74 9.06 0.22 2.75
CA ARG A 74 9.38 1.48 2.07
C ARG A 74 8.51 2.62 2.55
N PHE A 75 7.19 2.41 2.67
CA PHE A 75 6.29 3.43 3.23
C PHE A 75 6.67 3.79 4.67
N ALA A 76 6.88 2.77 5.52
CA ALA A 76 7.22 2.97 6.93
C ALA A 76 8.52 3.77 7.12
N LYS A 77 9.51 3.60 6.23
CA LYS A 77 10.75 4.40 6.27
C LYS A 77 10.54 5.90 6.04
N THR A 78 9.41 6.30 5.44
CA THR A 78 9.13 7.72 5.12
C THR A 78 8.28 8.45 6.14
N GLU A 79 7.76 7.77 7.17
CA GLU A 79 6.93 8.37 8.21
C GLU A 79 7.58 8.20 9.59
N GLY A 80 7.83 9.32 10.28
CA GLY A 80 8.49 9.34 11.58
C GLY A 80 7.81 8.50 12.66
N ARG A 81 6.50 8.25 12.54
CA ARG A 81 5.75 7.38 13.46
C ARG A 81 6.26 5.93 13.51
N PHE A 82 6.96 5.46 12.49
CA PHE A 82 7.56 4.12 12.47
C PHE A 82 9.04 4.09 12.86
N SER A 83 9.67 5.23 13.15
CA SER A 83 11.11 5.33 13.41
C SER A 83 11.63 4.34 14.45
N LYS A 84 10.88 4.09 15.53
CA LYS A 84 11.24 3.13 16.59
C LYS A 84 11.25 1.66 16.16
N HIS A 85 10.70 1.36 15.00
CA HIS A 85 10.68 0.02 14.43
C HIS A 85 11.85 -0.26 13.48
N PHE A 86 12.80 0.67 13.37
CA PHE A 86 14.05 0.47 12.63
C PHE A 86 15.22 0.48 13.59
N ASP A 87 16.18 -0.42 13.38
CA ASP A 87 17.44 -0.40 14.12
C ASP A 87 18.40 0.69 13.56
N LYS A 88 19.62 0.76 14.10
CA LYS A 88 20.63 1.74 13.70
C LYS A 88 21.09 1.57 12.24
N ASP A 89 20.96 0.36 11.70
CA ASP A 89 21.35 0.03 10.33
C ASP A 89 20.16 0.16 9.35
N GLY A 90 18.98 0.53 9.86
CA GLY A 90 17.76 0.71 9.07
C GLY A 90 17.02 -0.59 8.76
N ASN A 91 17.32 -1.68 9.47
CA ASN A 91 16.59 -2.93 9.33
C ASN A 91 15.24 -2.85 10.06
N PRO A 92 14.15 -3.36 9.46
CA PRO A 92 12.83 -3.34 10.08
C PRO A 92 12.73 -4.38 11.20
N SER A 93 12.00 -4.02 12.26
CA SER A 93 11.58 -4.95 13.31
C SER A 93 10.68 -6.06 12.74
N GLU A 94 10.60 -7.19 13.46
CA GLU A 94 9.71 -8.30 13.14
C GLU A 94 8.24 -7.85 13.00
N THR A 95 7.82 -6.84 13.77
CA THR A 95 6.47 -6.26 13.67
C THR A 95 6.21 -5.66 12.29
N LEU A 96 7.17 -4.92 11.73
CA LEU A 96 7.01 -4.35 10.39
C LEU A 96 7.07 -5.42 9.30
N ILE A 97 7.90 -6.45 9.47
CA ILE A 97 7.96 -7.59 8.54
C ILE A 97 6.60 -8.30 8.49
N LYS A 98 6.01 -8.57 9.65
CA LYS A 98 4.67 -9.16 9.74
C LYS A 98 3.60 -8.24 9.15
N ALA A 99 3.65 -6.94 9.44
CA ALA A 99 2.72 -5.96 8.91
C ALA A 99 2.81 -5.83 7.37
N LYS A 100 4.00 -6.02 6.79
CA LYS A 100 4.18 -6.14 5.34
C LYS A 100 3.47 -7.40 4.81
N GLN A 101 3.67 -8.54 5.46
CA GLN A 101 3.04 -9.79 5.05
C GLN A 101 1.51 -9.72 5.12
N GLU A 102 0.95 -9.18 6.20
CA GLU A 102 -0.50 -9.00 6.34
C GLU A 102 -1.12 -8.17 5.20
N ARG A 103 -0.40 -7.14 4.73
CA ARG A 103 -0.83 -6.32 3.58
C ARG A 103 -0.75 -7.09 2.28
N LEU A 104 0.26 -7.94 2.11
CA LEU A 104 0.38 -8.81 0.95
C LEU A 104 -0.72 -9.88 0.92
N ASP A 105 -1.00 -10.51 2.06
CA ASP A 105 -2.08 -11.50 2.18
C ASP A 105 -3.44 -10.86 1.85
N ASN A 106 -3.69 -9.65 2.36
CA ASN A 106 -4.88 -8.88 2.01
C ASN A 106 -4.92 -8.53 0.52
N TRP A 107 -3.77 -8.22 -0.09
CA TRP A 107 -3.69 -7.94 -1.53
C TRP A 107 -4.08 -9.15 -2.38
N HIS A 108 -3.62 -10.35 -2.01
CA HIS A 108 -4.02 -11.58 -2.70
C HIS A 108 -5.52 -11.85 -2.58
N VAL A 109 -6.12 -11.65 -1.41
CA VAL A 109 -7.58 -11.74 -1.22
C VAL A 109 -8.31 -10.74 -2.12
N LEU A 110 -7.81 -9.51 -2.23
CA LEU A 110 -8.40 -8.49 -3.10
C LEU A 110 -8.30 -8.88 -4.59
N GLN A 111 -7.19 -9.48 -5.01
CA GLN A 111 -7.01 -9.98 -6.38
C GLN A 111 -8.00 -11.12 -6.68
N GLU A 112 -8.19 -12.06 -5.76
CA GLU A 112 -9.18 -13.13 -5.89
C GLU A 112 -10.60 -12.56 -5.99
N LEU A 113 -10.96 -11.64 -5.09
CA LEU A 113 -12.28 -10.99 -5.08
C LEU A 113 -12.54 -10.18 -6.36
N ALA A 114 -11.49 -9.60 -6.97
CA ALA A 114 -11.55 -8.88 -8.23
C ALA A 114 -11.44 -9.80 -9.46
N GLY A 115 -11.26 -11.11 -9.28
CA GLY A 115 -11.13 -12.09 -10.36
C GLY A 115 -9.86 -11.93 -11.21
N ILE A 116 -8.76 -11.48 -10.60
CA ILE A 116 -7.46 -11.30 -11.28
C ILE A 116 -6.63 -12.58 -11.28
N ILE A 117 -6.71 -13.36 -10.19
CA ILE A 117 -6.01 -14.63 -9.99
C ILE A 117 -6.99 -15.75 -9.70
#